data_AF-A0A1V1RGG7-F1
#
_entry.id   AF-A0A1V1RGG7-F1
#
_cell.length_a   1.000
_cell.length_b   1.000
_cell.length_c   1.000
_cell.angle_alpha   90.00
_cell.angle_beta   90.00
_cell.angle_gamma   90.00
#
_symmetry.space_group_name_H-M   'P 1'
#
loop_
_entity.id
_entity.type
_entity.pdbx_description
1 polymer ?
#
loop_
_entity_poly.entity_id
_entity_poly.type
_entity_poly.pdbx_seq_one_letter_code
_entity_poly.pdbx_strand_id
1 'polypeptide(L)'
;MRKSAVVRRALKLAAAALLAAAFVASAPETALTQTDTPPVDLTGPIEPRNCVPCHASIGAAKAPGLIFSHASHLTVECSACHVATPHRDGKTTRPTMQTCFSCHGLVHGPSGLIASGDCRDCHTKDFTLRPASHVKDWKAKPHAVASKGNVNGCLLCHEPKKDCDECHAREKPEIGPMPSVYLRSVPIKPEEPSVLIDVDEPVTVGQCVFCHADINGIKPGRIIFTHDTHLKRAYKCATCHPKFPHQPQGTLLNAMQDCYRCHGLVHSDKGEVAPEKCDACHPKEFQLVPVNHTKKFLSGGHRDRARNEPTYCSMCHRSSACVKCHNGGVKMADGRTSRKVIPADHRKAQWRTDHGGKYLAQEGLCAVCHESASCTKCHQTTMPHPSNWLAAHSKQNGSLGKDCNVCHKDRRTCQECHHQDVRSVELVRENCVKCHPEMRTEPATKIKNAPLAEHAVHFDVAKKKGKPYLCSECHVGFGFSEVHVTSQLSGPHDLRACYDCHGALDVNRLQIAPWPGSELCRRCHTDLKI
;
A
#
# COMPACT_ATOMS: atom_id res chain seq x y z
N MET A 1 20.73 83.18 -16.86
CA MET A 1 19.50 82.47 -17.30
C MET A 1 19.86 81.47 -18.39
N ARG A 2 20.14 80.21 -18.00
CA ARG A 2 20.47 79.10 -18.90
C ARG A 2 19.94 77.80 -18.27
N LYS A 3 18.75 77.38 -18.67
CA LYS A 3 18.20 76.04 -18.41
C LYS A 3 17.39 75.57 -19.62
N SER A 4 18.10 75.24 -20.69
CA SER A 4 17.60 74.51 -21.86
C SER A 4 18.44 73.26 -22.06
N ALA A 5 18.24 72.22 -21.22
CA ALA A 5 18.78 70.87 -21.45
C ALA A 5 18.30 69.84 -20.39
N VAL A 6 16.99 69.73 -20.07
CA VAL A 6 16.51 68.63 -19.20
C VAL A 6 15.20 67.98 -19.66
N VAL A 7 14.38 68.60 -20.52
CA VAL A 7 13.00 68.11 -20.78
C VAL A 7 12.85 67.28 -22.08
N ARG A 8 13.93 66.70 -22.62
CA ARG A 8 13.83 65.81 -23.81
C ARG A 8 14.39 64.39 -23.63
N ARG A 9 14.75 63.97 -22.41
CA ARG A 9 15.18 62.59 -22.11
C ARG A 9 14.19 61.74 -21.32
N ALA A 10 13.05 62.28 -20.89
CA ALA A 10 12.08 61.55 -20.08
C ALA A 10 10.97 60.81 -20.88
N LEU A 11 10.85 61.02 -22.20
CA LEU A 11 9.78 60.40 -23.01
C LEU A 11 10.23 59.22 -23.90
N LYS A 12 11.50 58.78 -23.82
CA LYS A 12 12.00 57.63 -24.60
C LYS A 12 12.30 56.37 -23.76
N LEU A 13 12.06 56.41 -22.44
CA LEU A 13 12.24 55.25 -21.55
C LEU A 13 10.92 54.64 -21.05
N ALA A 14 9.77 55.27 -21.32
CA ALA A 14 8.45 54.72 -20.96
C ALA A 14 7.85 53.80 -22.05
N ALA A 15 8.37 53.81 -23.28
CA ALA A 15 7.89 52.97 -24.38
C ALA A 15 8.69 51.65 -24.56
N ALA A 16 9.78 51.46 -23.82
CA ALA A 16 10.59 50.24 -23.87
C ALA A 16 10.32 49.27 -22.70
N ALA A 17 9.54 49.69 -21.69
CA ALA A 17 9.18 48.85 -20.54
C ALA A 17 7.75 48.27 -20.61
N LEU A 18 6.98 48.60 -21.66
CA LEU A 18 5.61 48.09 -21.87
C LEU A 18 5.48 47.09 -23.04
N LEU A 19 6.58 46.72 -23.68
CA LEU A 19 6.62 45.68 -24.73
C LEU A 19 7.39 44.40 -24.31
N ALA A 20 7.78 44.29 -23.04
CA ALA A 20 8.39 43.08 -22.47
C ALA A 20 7.47 42.36 -21.45
N ALA A 21 6.18 42.70 -21.43
CA ALA A 21 5.20 42.15 -20.48
C ALA A 21 4.03 41.41 -21.16
N ALA A 22 4.14 41.09 -22.46
CA ALA A 22 3.06 40.44 -23.20
C ALA A 22 3.58 39.40 -24.20
N PHE A 23 4.40 38.46 -23.73
CA PHE A 23 4.60 37.14 -24.35
C PHE A 23 5.24 36.16 -23.34
N VAL A 24 4.74 36.17 -22.10
CA VAL A 24 4.69 34.92 -21.34
C VAL A 24 3.28 34.42 -21.56
N ALA A 25 3.06 33.84 -22.74
CA ALA A 25 2.02 32.84 -22.85
C ALA A 25 2.40 31.78 -21.82
N SER A 26 1.74 31.82 -20.67
CA SER A 26 1.49 30.63 -19.89
C SER A 26 0.75 29.66 -20.80
N ALA A 27 1.51 28.99 -21.67
CA ALA A 27 1.22 27.61 -21.95
C ALA A 27 1.03 26.98 -20.57
N PRO A 28 -0.11 26.34 -20.29
CA PRO A 28 -0.10 25.45 -19.15
C PRO A 28 1.13 24.57 -19.38
N GLU A 29 2.07 24.56 -18.44
CA GLU A 29 2.80 23.34 -18.18
C GLU A 29 1.73 22.33 -17.77
N THR A 30 0.97 21.83 -18.75
CA THR A 30 0.65 20.42 -18.79
C THR A 30 2.00 19.78 -18.67
N ALA A 31 2.35 19.46 -17.42
CA ALA A 31 3.21 18.35 -17.13
C ALA A 31 2.83 17.26 -18.13
N LEU A 32 3.70 17.03 -19.12
CA LEU A 32 3.70 15.80 -19.91
C LEU A 32 4.13 14.69 -18.95
N THR A 33 3.32 14.46 -17.92
CA THR A 33 3.44 13.39 -16.94
C THR A 33 2.38 12.35 -17.27
N GLN A 34 2.46 11.85 -18.49
CA GLN A 34 2.02 10.56 -18.96
C GLN A 34 2.27 10.62 -20.47
N THR A 35 3.17 9.78 -20.97
CA THR A 35 3.04 9.35 -22.35
C THR A 35 1.73 8.58 -22.39
N ASP A 36 0.61 9.27 -22.64
CA ASP A 36 -0.67 8.61 -22.95
C ASP A 36 -0.45 7.91 -24.29
N THR A 37 0.16 6.73 -24.24
CA THR A 37 0.23 5.85 -25.38
C THR A 37 -1.22 5.46 -25.67
N PRO A 38 -1.80 5.86 -26.82
CA PRO A 38 -3.19 5.57 -27.08
C PRO A 38 -3.43 4.05 -27.02
N PRO A 39 -4.61 3.60 -26.56
CA PRO A 39 -4.91 2.18 -26.43
C PRO A 39 -4.65 1.40 -27.73
N VAL A 40 -4.09 0.20 -27.58
CA VAL A 40 -3.84 -0.72 -28.69
C VAL A 40 -5.15 -1.41 -29.09
N ASP A 41 -5.59 -1.19 -30.33
CA ASP A 41 -6.68 -1.96 -30.93
C ASP A 41 -6.16 -3.31 -31.44
N LEU A 42 -6.60 -4.41 -30.83
CA LEU A 42 -6.23 -5.79 -31.19
C LEU A 42 -7.03 -6.36 -32.37
N THR A 43 -8.06 -5.64 -32.80
CA THR A 43 -8.98 -6.00 -33.86
C THR A 43 -8.95 -5.02 -35.02
N GLY A 44 -8.17 -3.95 -34.91
CA GLY A 44 -7.89 -3.01 -35.99
C GLY A 44 -6.87 -3.55 -37.01
N PRO A 45 -6.49 -2.70 -37.98
CA PRO A 45 -5.33 -2.92 -38.83
C PRO A 45 -4.05 -3.04 -38.01
N ILE A 46 -3.15 -3.93 -38.43
CA ILE A 46 -1.87 -4.12 -37.76
C ILE A 46 -0.89 -3.05 -38.20
N GLU A 47 -0.42 -2.28 -37.23
CA GLU A 47 0.58 -1.22 -37.36
C GLU A 47 1.72 -1.44 -36.34
N PRO A 48 2.89 -0.80 -36.52
CA PRO A 48 4.01 -0.95 -35.60
C PRO A 48 3.64 -0.67 -34.13
N ARG A 49 2.77 0.31 -33.89
CA ARG A 49 2.31 0.70 -32.54
C ARG A 49 1.56 -0.41 -31.80
N ASN A 50 0.93 -1.36 -32.51
CA ASN A 50 0.21 -2.46 -31.85
C ASN A 50 1.17 -3.48 -31.21
N CYS A 51 2.43 -3.48 -31.63
CA CYS A 51 3.41 -4.48 -31.21
C CYS A 51 4.38 -3.93 -30.15
N VAL A 52 4.81 -2.67 -30.28
CA VAL A 52 5.85 -2.06 -29.44
C VAL A 52 5.59 -2.13 -27.93
N PRO A 53 4.35 -1.94 -27.42
CA PRO A 53 4.07 -2.04 -25.98
C PRO A 53 4.38 -3.42 -25.38
N CYS A 54 4.35 -4.47 -26.20
CA CYS A 54 4.57 -5.85 -25.78
C CYS A 54 5.90 -6.43 -26.29
N HIS A 55 6.44 -5.90 -27.37
CA HIS A 55 7.64 -6.41 -28.04
C HIS A 55 8.74 -5.35 -28.07
N ALA A 56 9.79 -5.56 -27.27
CA ALA A 56 11.01 -4.76 -27.36
C ALA A 56 11.76 -4.94 -28.69
N SER A 57 11.60 -6.11 -29.33
CA SER A 57 12.11 -6.40 -30.67
C SER A 57 11.12 -7.27 -31.43
N ILE A 58 10.59 -6.72 -32.53
CA ILE A 58 9.69 -7.43 -33.42
C ILE A 58 10.53 -8.33 -34.32
N GLY A 59 10.35 -9.66 -34.20
CA GLY A 59 11.00 -10.64 -35.09
C GLY A 59 12.13 -11.49 -34.51
N ALA A 60 12.33 -11.49 -33.19
CA ALA A 60 13.25 -12.45 -32.55
C ALA A 60 12.78 -13.92 -32.66
N ALA A 61 11.47 -14.13 -32.83
CA ALA A 61 10.88 -15.46 -33.00
C ALA A 61 11.22 -16.07 -34.37
N LYS A 62 11.85 -17.25 -34.35
CA LYS A 62 12.18 -18.02 -35.55
C LYS A 62 11.18 -19.14 -35.76
N ALA A 63 10.81 -19.40 -37.00
CA ALA A 63 10.06 -20.58 -37.40
C ALA A 63 11.04 -21.67 -37.87
N PRO A 64 11.04 -22.87 -37.28
CA PRO A 64 11.87 -23.97 -37.77
C PRO A 64 11.59 -24.22 -39.24
N GLY A 65 12.65 -24.35 -40.05
CA GLY A 65 12.51 -24.61 -41.48
C GLY A 65 12.31 -23.39 -42.38
N LEU A 66 12.14 -22.18 -41.83
CA LEU A 66 11.89 -20.95 -42.56
C LEU A 66 12.98 -19.89 -42.30
N ILE A 67 13.53 -19.35 -43.38
CA ILE A 67 14.46 -18.22 -43.43
C ILE A 67 13.63 -16.97 -43.63
N PHE A 68 13.37 -16.24 -42.55
CA PHE A 68 12.59 -15.00 -42.59
C PHE A 68 13.14 -14.00 -41.57
N SER A 69 13.12 -12.72 -41.93
CA SER A 69 13.54 -11.61 -41.08
C SER A 69 12.54 -10.47 -41.21
N HIS A 70 11.94 -10.03 -40.10
CA HIS A 70 11.11 -8.83 -40.11
C HIS A 70 11.91 -7.62 -40.57
N ALA A 71 13.16 -7.46 -40.11
CA ALA A 71 14.01 -6.32 -40.43
C ALA A 71 14.16 -6.07 -41.95
N SER A 72 14.20 -7.13 -42.76
CA SER A 72 14.28 -7.02 -44.22
C SER A 72 12.95 -6.67 -44.89
N HIS A 73 11.82 -6.83 -44.18
CA HIS A 73 10.46 -6.63 -44.69
C HIS A 73 9.74 -5.44 -44.05
N LEU A 74 10.41 -4.67 -43.17
CA LEU A 74 9.83 -3.49 -42.50
C LEU A 74 9.54 -2.31 -43.45
N THR A 75 9.96 -2.38 -44.72
CA THR A 75 9.58 -1.41 -45.75
C THR A 75 8.17 -1.65 -46.29
N VAL A 76 7.52 -2.73 -45.88
CA VAL A 76 6.14 -3.07 -46.22
C VAL A 76 5.26 -2.91 -44.98
N GLU A 77 4.06 -2.38 -45.18
CA GLU A 77 3.06 -2.23 -44.10
C GLU A 77 2.78 -3.56 -43.39
N CYS A 78 2.68 -3.52 -42.05
CA CYS A 78 2.52 -4.74 -41.25
C CYS A 78 1.24 -5.51 -41.60
N SER A 79 0.17 -4.78 -41.93
CA SER A 79 -1.12 -5.32 -42.37
C SER A 79 -1.07 -6.06 -43.70
N ALA A 80 -0.02 -5.88 -44.51
CA ALA A 80 0.15 -6.63 -45.76
C ALA A 80 0.46 -8.12 -45.51
N CYS A 81 1.08 -8.43 -44.36
CA CYS A 81 1.36 -9.81 -43.95
C CYS A 81 0.42 -10.28 -42.84
N HIS A 82 0.10 -9.40 -41.89
CA HIS A 82 -0.74 -9.70 -40.73
C HIS A 82 -2.15 -9.14 -40.91
N VAL A 83 -3.04 -9.98 -41.42
CA VAL A 83 -4.46 -9.63 -41.59
C VAL A 83 -5.26 -9.63 -40.28
N ALA A 84 -4.68 -10.13 -39.21
CA ALA A 84 -5.23 -10.08 -37.86
C ALA A 84 -4.07 -10.12 -36.85
N THR A 85 -4.36 -9.77 -35.59
CA THR A 85 -3.38 -9.82 -34.50
C THR A 85 -2.81 -11.24 -34.40
N PRO A 86 -1.47 -11.41 -34.43
CA PRO A 86 -0.88 -12.74 -34.46
C PRO A 86 -1.20 -13.58 -33.23
N HIS A 87 -1.51 -12.95 -32.10
CA HIS A 87 -1.79 -13.62 -30.83
C HIS A 87 -3.28 -13.58 -30.52
N ARG A 88 -3.91 -14.74 -30.35
CA ARG A 88 -5.32 -14.87 -29.92
C ARG A 88 -5.52 -16.19 -29.21
N ASP A 89 -6.29 -16.21 -28.13
CA ASP A 89 -6.62 -17.44 -27.36
C ASP A 89 -5.41 -18.31 -27.02
N GLY A 90 -4.31 -17.66 -26.59
CA GLY A 90 -3.05 -18.33 -26.26
C GLY A 90 -2.31 -18.96 -27.45
N LYS A 91 -2.74 -18.72 -28.69
CA LYS A 91 -2.13 -19.23 -29.92
C LYS A 91 -1.47 -18.10 -30.71
N THR A 92 -0.41 -18.45 -31.42
CA THR A 92 0.24 -17.56 -32.39
C THR A 92 -0.05 -18.03 -33.80
N THR A 93 -0.86 -17.25 -34.52
CA THR A 93 -1.13 -17.44 -35.95
C THR A 93 -0.02 -16.77 -36.75
N ARG A 94 0.46 -17.48 -37.78
CA ARG A 94 1.48 -16.98 -38.70
C ARG A 94 0.86 -16.75 -40.07
N PRO A 95 1.37 -15.78 -40.85
CA PRO A 95 1.00 -15.66 -42.26
C PRO A 95 1.20 -16.98 -42.99
N THR A 96 0.32 -17.29 -43.94
CA THR A 96 0.46 -18.48 -44.77
C THR A 96 1.52 -18.22 -45.85
N MET A 97 2.03 -19.29 -46.47
CA MET A 97 2.95 -19.16 -47.61
C MET A 97 2.34 -18.32 -48.75
N GLN A 98 1.03 -18.44 -48.95
CA GLN A 98 0.27 -17.68 -49.94
C GLN A 98 0.35 -16.15 -49.73
N THR A 99 0.49 -15.71 -48.48
CA THR A 99 0.74 -14.30 -48.14
C THR A 99 2.10 -13.83 -48.68
N CYS A 100 3.15 -14.64 -48.56
CA CYS A 100 4.48 -14.30 -49.09
C CYS A 100 4.45 -14.16 -50.63
N PHE A 101 3.74 -15.08 -51.30
CA PHE A 101 3.56 -15.06 -52.75
C PHE A 101 2.60 -13.95 -53.25
N SER A 102 2.13 -13.06 -52.37
CA SER A 102 1.54 -11.79 -52.79
C SER A 102 2.57 -10.80 -53.33
N CYS A 103 3.87 -11.06 -53.11
CA CYS A 103 4.99 -10.29 -53.64
C CYS A 103 6.08 -11.20 -54.24
N HIS A 104 6.34 -12.36 -53.64
CA HIS A 104 7.35 -13.32 -54.09
C HIS A 104 6.85 -14.18 -55.26
N GLY A 105 7.73 -14.45 -56.23
CA GLY A 105 7.39 -15.26 -57.40
C GLY A 105 6.42 -14.61 -58.38
N LEU A 106 6.03 -13.35 -58.16
CA LEU A 106 5.19 -12.58 -59.07
C LEU A 106 6.04 -11.83 -60.11
N VAL A 107 5.61 -11.91 -61.36
CA VAL A 107 6.25 -11.23 -62.50
C VAL A 107 5.45 -9.99 -62.86
N HIS A 108 6.09 -8.82 -62.82
CA HIS A 108 5.47 -7.53 -63.09
C HIS A 108 5.81 -7.00 -64.50
N GLY A 109 5.40 -7.75 -65.53
CA GLY A 109 5.57 -7.34 -66.94
C GLY A 109 7.04 -7.05 -67.29
N PRO A 110 7.36 -5.90 -67.93
CA PRO A 110 8.74 -5.53 -68.30
C PRO A 110 9.67 -5.34 -67.10
N SER A 111 9.12 -5.11 -65.90
CA SER A 111 9.88 -4.84 -64.67
C SER A 111 10.47 -6.11 -64.05
N GLY A 112 10.15 -7.30 -64.58
CA GLY A 112 10.69 -8.57 -64.08
C GLY A 112 10.04 -9.04 -62.77
N LEU A 113 10.75 -9.89 -62.01
CA LEU A 113 10.28 -10.40 -60.73
C LEU A 113 10.30 -9.31 -59.64
N ILE A 114 9.22 -9.24 -58.85
CA ILE A 114 9.14 -8.33 -57.70
C ILE A 114 10.07 -8.80 -56.58
N ALA A 115 10.03 -10.08 -56.26
CA ALA A 115 10.91 -10.73 -55.30
C ALA A 115 11.08 -12.22 -55.67
N SER A 116 12.20 -12.82 -55.27
CA SER A 116 12.49 -14.23 -55.57
C SER A 116 11.37 -15.15 -55.10
N GLY A 117 10.98 -16.09 -55.96
CA GLY A 117 10.10 -17.21 -55.62
C GLY A 117 10.86 -18.50 -55.31
N ASP A 118 12.20 -18.45 -55.28
CA ASP A 118 13.02 -19.65 -55.12
C ASP A 118 12.85 -20.24 -53.72
N CYS A 119 12.51 -21.52 -53.67
CA CYS A 119 12.13 -22.16 -52.41
C CYS A 119 13.25 -22.11 -51.35
N ARG A 120 14.52 -22.13 -51.77
CA ARG A 120 15.69 -22.14 -50.88
C ARG A 120 16.05 -20.76 -50.33
N ASP A 121 15.47 -19.69 -50.85
CA ASP A 121 15.62 -18.35 -50.27
C ASP A 121 14.78 -18.22 -48.99
N CYS A 122 13.68 -18.97 -48.91
CA CYS A 122 12.77 -18.97 -47.76
C CYS A 122 12.88 -20.24 -46.91
N HIS A 123 13.31 -21.38 -47.46
CA HIS A 123 13.36 -22.64 -46.72
C HIS A 123 14.79 -23.10 -46.44
N THR A 124 15.04 -23.51 -45.20
CA THR A 124 16.34 -24.10 -44.83
C THR A 124 16.60 -25.37 -45.62
N LYS A 125 17.87 -25.75 -45.78
CA LYS A 125 18.28 -26.95 -46.54
C LYS A 125 17.58 -28.22 -46.06
N ASP A 126 17.41 -28.38 -44.75
CA ASP A 126 16.81 -29.56 -44.13
C ASP A 126 15.27 -29.58 -44.22
N PHE A 127 14.65 -28.50 -44.70
CA PHE A 127 13.21 -28.46 -44.88
C PHE A 127 12.79 -29.33 -46.07
N THR A 128 11.81 -30.20 -45.82
CA THR A 128 11.24 -31.08 -46.85
C THR A 128 10.22 -30.30 -47.67
N LEU A 129 10.58 -29.95 -48.92
CA LEU A 129 9.75 -29.22 -49.88
C LEU A 129 8.65 -30.10 -50.52
N ARG A 130 8.01 -30.96 -49.72
CA ARG A 130 6.93 -31.84 -50.19
C ARG A 130 5.77 -31.79 -49.19
N PRO A 131 4.61 -31.24 -49.58
CA PRO A 131 3.44 -31.19 -48.71
C PRO A 131 2.97 -32.60 -48.32
N ALA A 132 2.37 -32.73 -47.13
CA ALA A 132 1.80 -33.98 -46.64
C ALA A 132 0.68 -34.55 -47.54
N SER A 133 0.06 -33.71 -48.37
CA SER A 133 -0.93 -34.14 -49.36
C SER A 133 -0.35 -35.09 -50.42
N HIS A 134 0.96 -35.07 -50.68
CA HIS A 134 1.61 -35.86 -51.74
C HIS A 134 1.84 -37.32 -51.33
N VAL A 135 0.74 -38.08 -51.25
CA VAL A 135 0.71 -39.52 -50.95
C VAL A 135 1.12 -40.39 -52.15
N LYS A 136 1.38 -41.68 -51.92
CA LYS A 136 1.88 -42.62 -52.93
C LYS A 136 0.92 -42.78 -54.13
N ASP A 137 -0.38 -42.70 -53.88
CA ASP A 137 -1.48 -42.80 -54.86
C ASP A 137 -2.02 -41.43 -55.30
N TRP A 138 -1.23 -40.36 -55.17
CA TRP A 138 -1.65 -38.98 -55.43
C TRP A 138 -2.46 -38.82 -56.73
N LYS A 139 -2.00 -39.42 -57.83
CA LYS A 139 -2.63 -39.34 -59.17
C LYS A 139 -4.11 -39.77 -59.21
N ALA A 140 -4.57 -40.53 -58.23
CA ALA A 140 -5.93 -41.03 -58.15
C ALA A 140 -6.87 -40.01 -57.45
N LYS A 141 -7.73 -40.52 -56.56
CA LYS A 141 -8.70 -39.72 -55.81
C LYS A 141 -8.09 -38.58 -54.97
N PRO A 142 -6.90 -38.71 -54.35
CA PRO A 142 -6.34 -37.64 -53.51
C PRO A 142 -6.11 -36.32 -54.26
N HIS A 143 -5.51 -36.37 -55.46
CA HIS A 143 -5.32 -35.18 -56.30
C HIS A 143 -6.67 -34.55 -56.68
N ALA A 144 -7.62 -35.35 -57.18
CA ALA A 144 -8.93 -34.84 -57.57
C ALA A 144 -9.68 -34.18 -56.39
N VAL A 145 -9.60 -34.76 -55.19
CA VAL A 145 -10.21 -34.19 -53.97
C VAL A 145 -9.54 -32.87 -53.58
N ALA A 146 -8.21 -32.78 -53.63
CA ALA A 146 -7.48 -31.55 -53.32
C ALA A 146 -7.79 -30.42 -54.32
N SER A 147 -8.05 -30.77 -55.58
CA SER A 147 -8.32 -29.81 -56.66
C SER A 147 -9.77 -29.32 -56.73
N LYS A 148 -10.72 -29.92 -56.00
CA LYS A 148 -12.16 -29.56 -56.05
C LYS A 148 -12.49 -28.12 -55.65
N GLY A 149 -11.67 -27.50 -54.80
CA GLY A 149 -11.92 -26.15 -54.29
C GLY A 149 -11.34 -25.09 -55.22
N ASN A 150 -10.01 -24.94 -55.15
CA ASN A 150 -9.26 -23.98 -55.95
C ASN A 150 -7.83 -24.51 -56.16
N VAL A 151 -7.38 -24.55 -57.41
CA VAL A 151 -6.03 -25.03 -57.79
C VAL A 151 -4.95 -23.97 -57.60
N ASN A 152 -5.31 -22.71 -57.32
CA ASN A 152 -4.37 -21.60 -57.20
C ASN A 152 -3.27 -21.85 -56.16
N GLY A 153 -3.59 -22.53 -55.05
CA GLY A 153 -2.59 -22.91 -54.04
C GLY A 153 -1.55 -23.92 -54.55
N CYS A 154 -1.90 -24.75 -55.53
CA CYS A 154 -0.96 -25.69 -56.17
C CYS A 154 0.05 -24.93 -57.04
N LEU A 155 -0.39 -23.82 -57.65
CA LEU A 155 0.43 -22.97 -58.52
C LEU A 155 1.50 -22.18 -57.75
N LEU A 156 1.50 -22.23 -56.42
CA LEU A 156 2.60 -21.75 -55.59
C LEU A 156 3.88 -22.58 -55.76
N CYS A 157 3.75 -23.84 -56.20
CA CYS A 157 4.87 -24.77 -56.36
C CYS A 157 4.93 -25.40 -57.75
N HIS A 158 3.80 -25.50 -58.44
CA HIS A 158 3.69 -26.18 -59.74
C HIS A 158 3.52 -25.21 -60.90
N GLU A 159 4.20 -25.49 -62.01
CA GLU A 159 4.07 -24.74 -63.25
C GLU A 159 3.00 -25.41 -64.15
N PRO A 160 1.87 -24.74 -64.46
CA PRO A 160 0.73 -25.36 -65.16
C PRO A 160 1.11 -26.11 -66.43
N LYS A 161 1.94 -25.47 -67.28
CA LYS A 161 2.34 -26.02 -68.58
C LYS A 161 3.12 -27.32 -68.47
N LYS A 162 3.94 -27.47 -67.43
CA LYS A 162 4.83 -28.64 -67.25
C LYS A 162 4.19 -29.70 -66.38
N ASP A 163 3.60 -29.29 -65.26
CA ASP A 163 3.19 -30.22 -64.21
C ASP A 163 1.74 -30.71 -64.37
N CYS A 164 0.86 -29.89 -64.95
CA CYS A 164 -0.56 -30.20 -65.09
C CYS A 164 -0.90 -30.58 -66.53
N ASP A 165 -0.61 -29.68 -67.47
CA ASP A 165 -1.11 -29.74 -68.84
C ASP A 165 -0.57 -30.96 -69.59
N GLU A 166 0.69 -31.36 -69.38
CA GLU A 166 1.26 -32.57 -69.99
C GLU A 166 0.47 -33.83 -69.61
N CYS A 167 0.06 -33.93 -68.34
CA CYS A 167 -0.71 -35.06 -67.85
C CYS A 167 -2.17 -34.98 -68.28
N HIS A 168 -2.82 -33.82 -68.11
CA HIS A 168 -4.21 -33.62 -68.49
C HIS A 168 -4.43 -33.76 -70.00
N ALA A 169 -3.46 -33.40 -70.84
CA ALA A 169 -3.54 -33.63 -72.29
C ALA A 169 -3.58 -35.12 -72.65
N ARG A 170 -2.90 -35.99 -71.88
CA ARG A 170 -2.92 -37.45 -72.07
C ARG A 170 -4.17 -38.10 -71.50
N GLU A 171 -4.52 -37.77 -70.27
CA GLU A 171 -5.62 -38.40 -69.53
C GLU A 171 -7.00 -37.84 -69.91
N LYS A 172 -7.04 -36.64 -70.54
CA LYS A 172 -8.25 -35.93 -70.98
C LYS A 172 -9.38 -35.92 -69.93
N PRO A 173 -9.12 -35.45 -68.70
CA PRO A 173 -10.16 -35.35 -67.68
C PRO A 173 -11.25 -34.37 -68.12
N GLU A 174 -12.51 -34.64 -67.74
CA GLU A 174 -13.67 -33.78 -68.01
C GLU A 174 -13.68 -32.52 -67.11
N ILE A 175 -12.65 -31.68 -67.24
CA ILE A 175 -12.47 -30.44 -66.47
C ILE A 175 -12.02 -29.31 -67.40
N GLY A 176 -12.27 -28.06 -67.00
CA GLY A 176 -11.80 -26.87 -67.71
C GLY A 176 -10.27 -26.72 -67.70
N PRO A 177 -9.71 -25.81 -68.51
CA PRO A 177 -8.27 -25.57 -68.56
C PRO A 177 -7.74 -25.09 -67.20
N MET A 178 -6.52 -25.49 -66.86
CA MET A 178 -5.86 -25.00 -65.65
C MET A 178 -5.51 -23.51 -65.79
N PRO A 179 -5.50 -22.73 -64.69
CA PRO A 179 -5.05 -21.34 -64.73
C PRO A 179 -3.58 -21.28 -65.15
N SER A 180 -3.25 -20.39 -66.08
CA SER A 180 -1.90 -20.31 -66.67
C SER A 180 -0.84 -19.73 -65.74
N VAL A 181 -1.25 -19.03 -64.68
CA VAL A 181 -0.38 -18.37 -63.70
C VAL A 181 -1.03 -18.39 -62.32
N TYR A 182 -0.22 -18.33 -61.28
CA TYR A 182 -0.71 -18.05 -59.94
C TYR A 182 -1.40 -16.68 -59.91
N LEU A 183 -2.60 -16.63 -59.35
CA LEU A 183 -3.36 -15.42 -59.12
C LEU A 183 -3.13 -14.95 -57.69
N ARG A 184 -2.63 -13.72 -57.53
CA ARG A 184 -2.46 -13.10 -56.22
C ARG A 184 -3.79 -13.11 -55.46
N SER A 185 -3.77 -13.70 -54.27
CA SER A 185 -4.89 -13.69 -53.33
C SER A 185 -4.53 -12.90 -52.08
N VAL A 186 -5.34 -11.91 -51.74
CA VAL A 186 -5.21 -11.15 -50.49
C VAL A 186 -6.25 -11.69 -49.51
N PRO A 187 -5.85 -12.21 -48.34
CA PRO A 187 -6.81 -12.65 -47.34
C PRO A 187 -7.62 -11.45 -46.83
N ILE A 188 -8.94 -11.58 -46.78
CA ILE A 188 -9.82 -10.53 -46.24
C ILE A 188 -10.07 -10.84 -44.77
N LYS A 189 -9.83 -9.84 -43.91
CA LYS A 189 -10.21 -9.94 -42.49
C LYS A 189 -11.73 -9.72 -42.36
N PRO A 190 -12.47 -10.61 -41.67
CA PRO A 190 -13.86 -10.32 -41.31
C PRO A 190 -13.92 -9.14 -40.32
N GLU A 191 -14.90 -8.26 -40.49
CA GLU A 191 -15.15 -7.16 -39.54
C GLU A 191 -15.58 -7.73 -38.18
N GLU A 192 -14.95 -7.23 -37.11
CA GLU A 192 -15.26 -7.58 -35.73
C GLU A 192 -15.23 -6.33 -34.84
N PRO A 193 -15.91 -6.30 -33.68
CA PRO A 193 -15.91 -5.15 -32.78
C PRO A 193 -14.50 -4.82 -32.27
N SER A 194 -14.24 -3.52 -32.08
CA SER A 194 -12.95 -3.04 -31.57
C SER A 194 -12.67 -3.55 -30.15
N VAL A 195 -11.49 -4.13 -29.93
CA VAL A 195 -10.98 -4.55 -28.62
C VAL A 195 -9.74 -3.76 -28.30
N LEU A 196 -9.87 -2.84 -27.35
CA LEU A 196 -8.80 -1.93 -26.94
C LEU A 196 -8.10 -2.42 -25.67
N ILE A 197 -6.78 -2.37 -25.67
CA ILE A 197 -5.94 -2.61 -24.48
C ILE A 197 -5.01 -1.42 -24.28
N ASP A 198 -5.06 -0.86 -23.07
CA ASP A 198 -4.10 0.14 -22.61
C ASP A 198 -3.21 -0.46 -21.52
N VAL A 199 -1.91 -0.61 -21.77
CA VAL A 199 -1.01 -1.26 -20.79
C VAL A 199 -0.59 -0.34 -19.64
N ASP A 200 -0.83 0.96 -19.78
CA ASP A 200 -0.45 1.99 -18.82
C ASP A 200 -1.61 2.31 -17.85
N GLU A 201 -2.84 1.97 -18.21
CA GLU A 201 -4.03 2.12 -17.38
C GLU A 201 -4.25 0.97 -16.37
N PRO A 202 -5.05 1.18 -15.30
CA PRO A 202 -5.37 0.16 -14.31
C PRO A 202 -5.96 -1.11 -14.94
N VAL A 203 -5.45 -2.26 -14.50
CA VAL A 203 -5.84 -3.56 -15.06
C VAL A 203 -7.34 -3.82 -14.87
N THR A 204 -7.97 -4.33 -15.94
CA THR A 204 -9.37 -4.74 -16.04
C THR A 204 -9.47 -6.10 -16.72
N VAL A 205 -10.64 -6.74 -16.59
CA VAL A 205 -10.90 -8.05 -17.21
C VAL A 205 -10.90 -7.98 -18.76
N GLY A 206 -11.32 -6.85 -19.34
CA GLY A 206 -11.39 -6.65 -20.79
C GLY A 206 -10.03 -6.79 -21.49
N GLN A 207 -8.95 -6.46 -20.79
CA GLN A 207 -7.57 -6.58 -21.31
C GLN A 207 -7.03 -8.01 -21.29
N CYS A 208 -7.74 -8.96 -20.66
CA CYS A 208 -7.28 -10.34 -20.53
C CYS A 208 -8.00 -11.27 -21.51
N VAL A 209 -9.32 -11.10 -21.65
CA VAL A 209 -10.22 -12.08 -22.31
C VAL A 209 -9.97 -12.26 -23.81
N PHE A 210 -9.33 -11.30 -24.48
CA PHE A 210 -8.93 -11.45 -25.87
C PHE A 210 -7.82 -12.50 -26.05
N CYS A 211 -6.91 -12.57 -25.09
CA CYS A 211 -5.74 -13.45 -25.13
C CYS A 211 -5.95 -14.72 -24.31
N HIS A 212 -6.73 -14.64 -23.23
CA HIS A 212 -6.96 -15.70 -22.26
C HIS A 212 -8.45 -16.06 -22.20
N ALA A 213 -8.81 -17.15 -22.88
CA ALA A 213 -10.15 -17.72 -22.80
C ALA A 213 -10.50 -18.22 -21.38
N ASP A 214 -9.49 -18.70 -20.65
CA ASP A 214 -9.61 -19.06 -19.22
C ASP A 214 -8.38 -18.56 -18.45
N ILE A 215 -8.58 -17.49 -17.66
CA ILE A 215 -7.54 -16.90 -16.80
C ILE A 215 -7.15 -17.82 -15.64
N ASN A 216 -7.99 -18.79 -15.26
CA ASN A 216 -7.68 -19.78 -14.24
C ASN A 216 -6.90 -20.98 -14.79
N GLY A 217 -6.89 -21.16 -16.11
CA GLY A 217 -6.10 -22.18 -16.79
C GLY A 217 -4.58 -21.98 -16.61
N ILE A 218 -4.16 -20.77 -16.23
CA ILE A 218 -2.77 -20.43 -15.95
C ILE A 218 -2.38 -21.00 -14.58
N LYS A 219 -1.68 -22.13 -14.58
CA LYS A 219 -1.16 -22.77 -13.36
C LYS A 219 0.28 -22.34 -13.11
N PRO A 220 0.55 -21.46 -12.13
CA PRO A 220 1.92 -21.01 -11.82
C PRO A 220 2.82 -22.10 -11.21
N GLY A 221 2.27 -23.29 -10.90
CA GLY A 221 3.00 -24.46 -10.39
C GLY A 221 3.54 -24.33 -8.95
N ARG A 222 3.52 -23.12 -8.37
CA ARG A 222 4.07 -22.82 -7.03
C ARG A 222 3.01 -22.49 -5.99
N ILE A 223 1.81 -22.12 -6.44
CA ILE A 223 0.68 -21.75 -5.57
C ILE A 223 -0.62 -22.33 -6.13
N ILE A 224 -1.55 -22.62 -5.24
CA ILE A 224 -2.95 -22.93 -5.47
C ILE A 224 -3.68 -21.60 -5.47
N PHE A 225 -4.13 -21.14 -6.64
CA PHE A 225 -4.84 -19.88 -6.79
C PHE A 225 -5.92 -20.00 -7.86
N THR A 226 -7.04 -19.31 -7.65
CA THR A 226 -8.13 -19.18 -8.63
C THR A 226 -8.70 -17.76 -8.56
N HIS A 227 -8.85 -17.12 -9.70
CA HIS A 227 -9.50 -15.81 -9.83
C HIS A 227 -10.96 -15.89 -9.42
N ASP A 228 -11.68 -16.97 -9.71
CA ASP A 228 -13.14 -17.09 -9.46
C ASP A 228 -13.51 -16.81 -8.00
N THR A 229 -12.72 -17.36 -7.06
CA THR A 229 -12.96 -17.16 -5.63
C THR A 229 -12.80 -15.69 -5.22
N HIS A 230 -11.87 -14.97 -5.85
CA HIS A 230 -11.58 -13.58 -5.57
C HIS A 230 -12.55 -12.64 -6.29
N LEU A 231 -12.90 -12.94 -7.54
CA LEU A 231 -13.83 -12.17 -8.36
C LEU A 231 -15.26 -12.22 -7.81
N LYS A 232 -15.68 -13.33 -7.17
CA LYS A 232 -16.95 -13.41 -6.43
C LYS A 232 -17.08 -12.36 -5.32
N ARG A 233 -15.97 -11.83 -4.82
CA ARG A 233 -15.92 -10.75 -3.81
C ARG A 233 -15.77 -9.36 -4.44
N ALA A 234 -15.89 -9.25 -5.77
CA ALA A 234 -15.79 -8.03 -6.54
C ALA A 234 -14.46 -7.26 -6.36
N TYR A 235 -13.36 -7.97 -6.07
CA TYR A 235 -12.04 -7.34 -6.05
C TYR A 235 -11.66 -6.84 -7.44
N LYS A 236 -11.19 -5.60 -7.52
CA LYS A 236 -10.69 -5.01 -8.77
C LYS A 236 -9.37 -5.67 -9.16
N CYS A 237 -9.14 -5.88 -10.46
CA CYS A 237 -7.92 -6.53 -10.94
C CYS A 237 -6.66 -5.74 -10.53
N ALA A 238 -6.73 -4.40 -10.61
CA ALA A 238 -5.69 -3.47 -10.17
C ALA A 238 -5.28 -3.61 -8.68
N THR A 239 -6.13 -4.21 -7.83
CA THR A 239 -5.80 -4.45 -6.42
C THR A 239 -4.65 -5.44 -6.26
N CYS A 240 -4.60 -6.46 -7.13
CA CYS A 240 -3.54 -7.46 -7.13
C CYS A 240 -2.51 -7.20 -8.23
N HIS A 241 -2.94 -6.69 -9.39
CA HIS A 241 -2.10 -6.38 -10.54
C HIS A 241 -1.96 -4.86 -10.68
N PRO A 242 -1.05 -4.21 -9.93
CA PRO A 242 -0.88 -2.75 -10.00
C PRO A 242 -0.35 -2.26 -11.35
N LYS A 243 0.13 -3.19 -12.20
CA LYS A 243 0.57 -2.96 -13.57
C LYS A 243 0.08 -4.11 -14.43
N PHE A 244 -0.02 -3.88 -15.75
CA PHE A 244 -0.35 -4.94 -16.69
C PHE A 244 0.62 -6.13 -16.52
N PRO A 245 0.13 -7.38 -16.36
CA PRO A 245 0.99 -8.50 -15.99
C PRO A 245 2.06 -8.83 -17.04
N HIS A 246 1.78 -8.66 -18.33
CA HIS A 246 2.78 -8.86 -19.37
C HIS A 246 3.60 -7.59 -19.58
N GLN A 247 4.92 -7.75 -19.61
CA GLN A 247 5.90 -6.72 -19.85
C GLN A 247 6.79 -7.18 -21.01
N PRO A 248 7.46 -6.28 -21.75
CA PRO A 248 8.33 -6.67 -22.86
C PRO A 248 9.43 -7.66 -22.48
N GLN A 249 9.86 -7.68 -21.21
CA GLN A 249 10.91 -8.56 -20.69
C GLN A 249 10.37 -9.83 -20.01
N GLY A 250 9.05 -10.00 -19.87
CA GLY A 250 8.46 -11.17 -19.22
C GLY A 250 7.12 -10.89 -18.54
N THR A 251 6.66 -11.82 -17.71
CA THR A 251 5.40 -11.66 -16.96
C THR A 251 5.71 -11.26 -15.52
N LEU A 252 5.16 -10.15 -15.08
CA LEU A 252 5.18 -9.70 -13.70
C LEU A 252 4.29 -10.62 -12.86
N LEU A 253 4.89 -11.27 -11.88
CA LEU A 253 4.20 -12.10 -10.90
C LEU A 253 3.99 -11.30 -9.62
N ASN A 254 2.82 -11.46 -9.01
CA ASN A 254 2.51 -10.85 -7.72
C ASN A 254 3.44 -11.43 -6.64
N ALA A 255 3.90 -10.58 -5.74
CA ALA A 255 4.70 -11.01 -4.61
C ALA A 255 3.78 -11.58 -3.51
N MET A 256 4.30 -12.49 -2.68
CA MET A 256 3.52 -13.08 -1.58
C MET A 256 2.92 -12.01 -0.64
N GLN A 257 3.64 -10.91 -0.43
CA GLN A 257 3.20 -9.76 0.36
C GLN A 257 1.89 -9.13 -0.15
N ASP A 258 1.61 -9.22 -1.45
CA ASP A 258 0.39 -8.69 -2.04
C ASP A 258 -0.84 -9.49 -1.58
N CYS A 259 -0.67 -10.80 -1.32
CA CYS A 259 -1.71 -11.66 -0.76
C CYS A 259 -1.99 -11.34 0.72
N TYR A 260 -0.95 -11.09 1.51
CA TYR A 260 -1.04 -10.79 2.95
C TYR A 260 -1.62 -9.40 3.26
N ARG A 261 -1.97 -8.61 2.24
CA ARG A 261 -2.81 -7.41 2.41
C ARG A 261 -4.24 -7.75 2.86
N CYS A 262 -4.69 -8.96 2.57
CA CYS A 262 -6.01 -9.48 2.96
C CYS A 262 -5.91 -10.81 3.74
N HIS A 263 -4.96 -11.68 3.40
CA HIS A 263 -4.78 -12.98 4.07
C HIS A 263 -4.08 -12.82 5.42
N GLY A 264 -4.60 -13.50 6.45
CA GLY A 264 -4.11 -13.37 7.83
C GLY A 264 -4.57 -12.10 8.55
N LEU A 265 -5.41 -11.26 7.92
CA LEU A 265 -6.16 -10.23 8.62
C LEU A 265 -7.39 -10.84 9.30
N VAL A 266 -7.59 -10.43 10.54
CA VAL A 266 -8.77 -10.76 11.34
C VAL A 266 -9.48 -9.45 11.67
N HIS A 267 -10.73 -9.33 11.25
CA HIS A 267 -11.60 -8.27 11.72
C HIS A 267 -12.19 -8.69 13.07
N SER A 268 -12.05 -7.84 14.09
CA SER A 268 -12.44 -8.15 15.47
C SER A 268 -13.88 -8.69 15.60
N ASP A 269 -14.82 -8.12 14.85
CA ASP A 269 -16.26 -8.43 14.87
C ASP A 269 -16.69 -9.37 13.72
N LYS A 270 -15.90 -9.49 12.65
CA LYS A 270 -16.27 -10.24 11.42
C LYS A 270 -15.42 -11.49 11.16
N GLY A 271 -14.46 -11.78 12.03
CA GLY A 271 -13.59 -12.95 11.93
C GLY A 271 -12.50 -12.82 10.86
N GLU A 272 -11.94 -13.95 10.44
CA GLU A 272 -10.88 -14.02 9.43
C GLU A 272 -11.36 -13.53 8.06
N VAL A 273 -10.61 -12.63 7.45
CA VAL A 273 -10.90 -12.09 6.11
C VAL A 273 -10.62 -13.14 5.04
N ALA A 274 -9.48 -13.84 5.16
CA ALA A 274 -9.10 -14.92 4.28
C ALA A 274 -8.13 -15.89 4.99
N PRO A 275 -8.07 -17.17 4.55
CA PRO A 275 -7.24 -18.18 5.20
C PRO A 275 -5.75 -17.79 5.25
N GLU A 276 -5.10 -18.06 6.37
CA GLU A 276 -3.66 -17.87 6.55
C GLU A 276 -2.85 -19.18 6.56
N LYS A 277 -3.52 -20.32 6.48
CA LYS A 277 -2.86 -21.62 6.49
C LYS A 277 -2.01 -21.78 5.22
N CYS A 278 -0.78 -22.24 5.38
CA CYS A 278 0.16 -22.32 4.27
C CYS A 278 -0.32 -23.26 3.15
N ASP A 279 -0.99 -24.35 3.50
CA ASP A 279 -1.54 -25.36 2.57
C ASP A 279 -2.81 -24.90 1.83
N ALA A 280 -3.40 -23.77 2.22
CA ALA A 280 -4.46 -23.14 1.45
C ALA A 280 -3.94 -22.52 0.15
N CYS A 281 -2.66 -22.11 0.14
CA CYS A 281 -2.03 -21.43 -0.99
C CYS A 281 -0.87 -22.22 -1.59
N HIS A 282 -0.19 -23.07 -0.82
CA HIS A 282 0.95 -23.84 -1.31
C HIS A 282 0.57 -25.30 -1.50
N PRO A 283 0.91 -25.91 -2.65
CA PRO A 283 0.70 -27.34 -2.82
C PRO A 283 1.61 -28.14 -1.86
N LYS A 284 1.23 -29.38 -1.55
CA LYS A 284 1.87 -30.17 -0.48
C LYS A 284 3.35 -30.41 -0.72
N GLU A 285 3.75 -30.49 -1.98
CA GLU A 285 5.13 -30.66 -2.44
C GLU A 285 5.99 -29.38 -2.33
N PHE A 286 5.37 -28.22 -2.04
CA PHE A 286 6.09 -26.96 -1.94
C PHE A 286 6.91 -26.90 -0.65
N GLN A 287 8.22 -26.63 -0.79
CA GLN A 287 9.10 -26.46 0.35
C GLN A 287 8.88 -25.09 1.00
N LEU A 288 8.10 -25.07 2.10
CA LEU A 288 7.75 -23.84 2.83
C LEU A 288 8.93 -23.12 3.46
N VAL A 289 10.03 -23.84 3.73
CA VAL A 289 11.25 -23.23 4.27
C VAL A 289 12.07 -22.68 3.11
N PRO A 290 12.24 -21.36 3.00
CA PRO A 290 13.02 -20.79 1.91
C PRO A 290 14.49 -21.20 2.01
N VAL A 291 15.14 -21.41 0.85
CA VAL A 291 16.54 -21.85 0.73
C VAL A 291 17.55 -20.94 1.45
N ASN A 292 17.17 -19.70 1.76
CA ASN A 292 18.00 -18.76 2.49
C ASN A 292 18.13 -19.06 3.99
N HIS A 293 17.36 -20.00 4.57
CA HIS A 293 17.39 -20.39 5.98
C HIS A 293 18.63 -21.23 6.34
N THR A 294 19.80 -20.67 6.05
CA THR A 294 21.11 -21.26 6.28
C THR A 294 21.66 -20.88 7.66
N LYS A 295 22.71 -21.58 8.12
CA LYS A 295 23.45 -21.20 9.34
C LYS A 295 23.93 -19.74 9.29
N LYS A 296 24.40 -19.29 8.12
CA LYS A 296 24.85 -17.89 7.89
C LYS A 296 23.72 -16.89 8.05
N PHE A 297 22.54 -17.19 7.52
CA PHE A 297 21.36 -16.34 7.67
C PHE A 297 20.94 -16.20 9.12
N LEU A 298 20.83 -17.32 9.85
CA LEU A 298 20.44 -17.32 11.27
C LEU A 298 21.46 -16.59 12.13
N SER A 299 22.75 -16.65 11.78
CA SER A 299 23.84 -16.03 12.55
C SER A 299 24.06 -14.54 12.27
N GLY A 300 23.08 -13.87 11.67
CA GLY A 300 23.07 -12.42 11.43
C GLY A 300 22.98 -12.00 9.97
N GLY A 301 23.01 -12.95 9.02
CA GLY A 301 22.81 -12.64 7.60
C GLY A 301 21.43 -12.05 7.27
N HIS A 302 20.44 -12.18 8.15
CA HIS A 302 19.12 -11.58 8.00
C HIS A 302 19.01 -10.15 8.52
N ARG A 303 20.07 -9.58 9.11
CA ARG A 303 20.03 -8.28 9.81
C ARG A 303 19.45 -7.15 8.97
N ASP A 304 19.94 -6.98 7.74
CA ASP A 304 19.57 -5.84 6.91
C ASP A 304 18.11 -5.94 6.43
N ARG A 305 17.69 -7.14 5.99
CA ARG A 305 16.29 -7.38 5.61
C ARG A 305 15.34 -7.27 6.80
N ALA A 306 15.70 -7.81 7.98
CA ALA A 306 14.87 -7.69 9.17
C ALA A 306 14.76 -6.23 9.68
N ARG A 307 15.76 -5.38 9.39
CA ARG A 307 15.71 -3.95 9.72
C ARG A 307 14.80 -3.17 8.78
N ASN A 308 14.84 -3.47 7.49
CA ASN A 308 14.16 -2.67 6.46
C ASN A 308 12.79 -3.23 6.05
N GLU A 309 12.62 -4.55 6.12
CA GLU A 309 11.44 -5.28 5.66
C GLU A 309 10.99 -6.35 6.69
N PRO A 310 10.77 -6.02 7.97
CA PRO A 310 10.38 -7.01 8.98
C PRO A 310 9.04 -7.69 8.68
N THR A 311 8.12 -7.00 8.01
CA THR A 311 6.81 -7.54 7.59
C THR A 311 6.94 -8.74 6.66
N TYR A 312 8.01 -8.81 5.87
CA TYR A 312 8.30 -9.97 5.02
C TYR A 312 8.43 -11.26 5.86
N CYS A 313 9.12 -11.19 6.99
CA CYS A 313 9.29 -12.31 7.90
C CYS A 313 7.98 -12.66 8.62
N SER A 314 7.19 -11.64 8.95
CA SER A 314 5.92 -11.80 9.66
C SER A 314 4.84 -12.53 8.86
N MET A 315 5.00 -12.67 7.55
CA MET A 315 4.11 -13.51 6.74
C MET A 315 4.20 -14.99 7.12
N CYS A 316 5.36 -15.46 7.60
CA CYS A 316 5.56 -16.85 8.00
C CYS A 316 5.79 -17.02 9.51
N HIS A 317 6.28 -15.99 10.19
CA HIS A 317 6.73 -16.06 11.57
C HIS A 317 5.94 -15.13 12.48
N ARG A 318 5.53 -15.64 13.65
CA ARG A 318 4.99 -14.82 14.73
C ARG A 318 6.13 -14.17 15.54
N SER A 319 5.81 -13.13 16.29
CA SER A 319 6.75 -12.41 17.16
C SER A 319 7.54 -13.33 18.10
N SER A 320 6.92 -14.42 18.57
CA SER A 320 7.56 -15.47 19.37
C SER A 320 8.83 -16.07 18.72
N ALA A 321 8.88 -16.17 17.39
CA ALA A 321 10.07 -16.65 16.67
C ALA A 321 11.23 -15.65 16.76
N CYS A 322 10.94 -14.35 16.70
CA CYS A 322 11.93 -13.28 16.82
C CYS A 322 12.49 -13.21 18.23
N VAL A 323 11.61 -13.15 19.24
CA VAL A 323 12.00 -12.92 20.64
C VAL A 323 12.77 -14.09 21.24
N LYS A 324 12.52 -15.33 20.77
CA LYS A 324 13.29 -16.51 21.20
C LYS A 324 14.79 -16.28 21.11
N CYS A 325 15.27 -15.68 20.01
CA CYS A 325 16.68 -15.33 19.87
C CYS A 325 16.96 -13.89 20.31
N HIS A 326 16.10 -12.92 19.98
CA HIS A 326 16.37 -11.50 20.19
C HIS A 326 16.08 -10.95 21.59
N ASN A 327 15.70 -11.80 22.54
CA ASN A 327 15.71 -11.44 23.97
C ASN A 327 17.14 -11.48 24.58
N GLY A 328 18.12 -11.99 23.83
CA GLY A 328 19.53 -12.09 24.21
C GLY A 328 19.88 -13.39 24.93
N GLY A 329 21.14 -13.83 24.82
CA GLY A 329 21.66 -14.97 25.60
C GLY A 329 21.47 -16.35 24.96
N VAL A 330 20.96 -16.44 23.73
CA VAL A 330 20.81 -17.73 23.03
C VAL A 330 22.09 -18.06 22.27
N LYS A 331 22.65 -19.25 22.51
CA LYS A 331 23.77 -19.77 21.70
C LYS A 331 23.27 -20.17 20.31
N MET A 332 23.86 -19.58 19.28
CA MET A 332 23.57 -19.83 17.88
C MET A 332 24.40 -20.98 17.34
N ALA A 333 24.01 -21.52 16.19
CA ALA A 333 24.68 -22.66 15.55
C ALA A 333 26.13 -22.41 15.11
N ASP A 334 26.57 -21.14 15.06
CA ASP A 334 27.94 -20.73 14.76
C ASP A 334 28.77 -20.41 16.02
N GLY A 335 28.23 -20.73 17.21
CA GLY A 335 28.89 -20.52 18.49
C GLY A 335 28.73 -19.11 19.08
N ARG A 336 28.11 -18.16 18.35
CA ARG A 336 27.87 -16.80 18.85
C ARG A 336 26.65 -16.76 19.78
N THR A 337 26.62 -15.78 20.67
CA THR A 337 25.43 -15.50 21.49
C THR A 337 24.56 -14.45 20.81
N SER A 338 23.26 -14.70 20.75
CA SER A 338 22.26 -13.79 20.23
C SER A 338 22.25 -12.48 21.02
N ARG A 339 22.07 -11.37 20.30
CA ARG A 339 22.01 -10.04 20.90
C ARG A 339 20.57 -9.67 21.20
N LYS A 340 20.38 -8.96 22.32
CA LYS A 340 19.10 -8.31 22.61
C LYS A 340 18.83 -7.22 21.59
N VAL A 341 17.71 -7.29 20.88
CA VAL A 341 17.30 -6.26 19.92
C VAL A 341 16.19 -5.43 20.55
N ILE A 342 16.47 -4.14 20.72
CA ILE A 342 15.51 -3.15 21.22
C ILE A 342 15.54 -2.01 20.20
N PRO A 343 14.41 -1.68 19.55
CA PRO A 343 14.33 -0.54 18.63
C PRO A 343 14.81 0.77 19.30
N ALA A 344 15.34 1.69 18.51
CA ALA A 344 16.02 2.89 19.04
C ALA A 344 15.06 3.84 19.76
N ASP A 345 13.80 3.93 19.30
CA ASP A 345 12.73 4.69 19.92
C ASP A 345 12.38 4.16 21.32
N HIS A 346 12.36 2.84 21.52
CA HIS A 346 12.05 2.20 22.81
C HIS A 346 13.06 2.49 23.92
N ARG A 347 14.22 3.06 23.59
CA ARG A 347 15.26 3.43 24.56
C ARG A 347 15.09 4.85 25.09
N LYS A 348 14.20 5.66 24.50
CA LYS A 348 13.97 7.05 24.88
C LYS A 348 12.86 7.14 25.92
N ALA A 349 13.00 8.03 26.91
CA ALA A 349 11.97 8.26 27.93
C ALA A 349 10.60 8.65 27.33
N GLN A 350 10.65 9.35 26.20
CA GLN A 350 9.52 9.92 25.44
C GLN A 350 8.67 8.84 24.74
N TRP A 351 9.20 7.62 24.56
CA TRP A 351 8.43 6.53 23.93
C TRP A 351 7.11 6.25 24.65
N ARG A 352 7.09 6.38 25.98
CA ARG A 352 5.87 6.16 26.79
C ARG A 352 4.74 7.13 26.41
N THR A 353 5.05 8.36 26.00
CA THR A 353 4.04 9.34 25.57
C THR A 353 3.75 9.24 24.07
N ASP A 354 4.75 8.90 23.25
CA ASP A 354 4.64 9.08 21.80
C ASP A 354 4.18 7.81 21.05
N HIS A 355 4.33 6.63 21.65
CA HIS A 355 4.00 5.36 20.97
C HIS A 355 2.50 5.25 20.62
N GLY A 356 1.62 5.87 21.41
CA GLY A 356 0.19 5.89 21.16
C GLY A 356 -0.16 6.62 19.85
N GLY A 357 0.48 7.77 19.60
CA GLY A 357 0.32 8.50 18.34
C GLY A 357 0.75 7.67 17.14
N LYS A 358 1.88 6.97 17.25
CA LYS A 358 2.37 6.06 16.20
C LYS A 358 1.47 4.85 15.97
N TYR A 359 0.85 4.32 17.03
CA TYR A 359 -0.13 3.25 16.91
C TYR A 359 -1.39 3.72 16.16
N LEU A 360 -1.93 4.88 16.53
CA LEU A 360 -3.11 5.45 15.87
C LEU A 360 -2.85 5.83 14.41
N ALA A 361 -1.66 6.34 14.11
CA ALA A 361 -1.22 6.63 12.75
C ALA A 361 -0.81 5.38 11.95
N GLN A 362 -0.87 4.19 12.56
CA GLN A 362 -0.42 2.92 11.96
C GLN A 362 1.04 2.92 11.48
N GLU A 363 1.88 3.78 12.07
CA GLU A 363 3.31 3.89 11.77
C GLU A 363 4.16 2.90 12.58
N GLY A 364 3.60 2.34 13.65
CA GLY A 364 4.29 1.42 14.55
C GLY A 364 4.13 -0.04 14.11
N LEU A 365 5.23 -0.68 13.71
CA LEU A 365 5.29 -2.14 13.47
C LEU A 365 5.38 -2.95 14.77
N CYS A 366 4.57 -2.60 15.77
CA CYS A 366 4.63 -3.17 17.13
C CYS A 366 4.38 -4.68 17.11
N ALA A 367 3.40 -5.12 16.32
CA ALA A 367 2.96 -6.51 16.23
C ALA A 367 4.03 -7.48 15.65
N VAL A 368 5.07 -6.95 15.00
CA VAL A 368 6.21 -7.74 14.52
C VAL A 368 6.95 -8.37 15.71
N CYS A 369 7.08 -7.64 16.80
CA CYS A 369 7.87 -8.04 17.97
C CYS A 369 7.02 -8.30 19.22
N HIS A 370 5.79 -7.78 19.27
CA HIS A 370 4.90 -7.85 20.42
C HIS A 370 3.59 -8.56 20.10
N GLU A 371 3.07 -9.32 21.06
CA GLU A 371 1.72 -9.89 21.03
C GLU A 371 0.74 -9.00 21.80
N SER A 372 -0.56 -9.20 21.61
CA SER A 372 -1.62 -8.43 22.32
C SER A 372 -1.45 -8.45 23.84
N ALA A 373 -1.01 -9.59 24.40
CA ALA A 373 -0.70 -9.75 25.82
C ALA A 373 0.47 -8.86 26.31
N SER A 374 1.28 -8.30 25.41
CA SER A 374 2.32 -7.33 25.75
C SER A 374 1.71 -5.96 26.05
N CYS A 375 0.67 -5.58 25.31
CA CYS A 375 0.00 -4.29 25.47
C CYS A 375 -0.71 -4.21 26.82
N THR A 376 -1.38 -5.28 27.23
CA THR A 376 -2.17 -5.36 28.47
C THR A 376 -1.32 -5.27 29.75
N LYS A 377 0.01 -5.43 29.65
CA LYS A 377 0.91 -5.21 30.80
C LYS A 377 0.89 -3.77 31.29
N CYS A 378 0.68 -2.82 30.37
CA CYS A 378 0.59 -1.39 30.69
C CYS A 378 -0.82 -0.83 30.43
N HIS A 379 -1.46 -1.21 29.31
CA HIS A 379 -2.81 -0.79 28.93
C HIS A 379 -3.86 -1.67 29.61
N GLN A 380 -3.93 -1.55 30.95
CA GLN A 380 -4.96 -2.22 31.76
C GLN A 380 -6.32 -1.52 31.65
N THR A 381 -6.29 -0.22 31.34
CA THR A 381 -7.46 0.58 30.94
C THR A 381 -7.47 0.74 29.43
N THR A 382 -8.65 0.75 28.81
CA THR A 382 -8.81 0.97 27.37
C THR A 382 -8.27 2.34 26.95
N MET A 383 -7.42 2.35 25.93
CA MET A 383 -6.77 3.56 25.40
C MET A 383 -7.03 3.73 23.89
N PRO A 384 -7.25 4.96 23.39
CA PRO A 384 -7.53 6.19 24.14
C PRO A 384 -8.74 6.01 25.07
N HIS A 385 -8.76 6.70 26.22
CA HIS A 385 -9.91 6.64 27.12
C HIS A 385 -11.18 6.98 26.32
N PRO A 386 -12.26 6.17 26.40
CA PRO A 386 -13.48 6.45 25.65
C PRO A 386 -14.12 7.77 26.11
N SER A 387 -14.91 8.41 25.26
CA SER A 387 -15.51 9.73 25.55
C SER A 387 -16.43 9.73 26.78
N ASN A 388 -17.03 8.58 27.10
CA ASN A 388 -17.85 8.38 28.30
C ASN A 388 -17.05 7.88 29.51
N TRP A 389 -15.72 7.74 29.41
CA TRP A 389 -14.87 7.18 30.46
C TRP A 389 -15.03 7.94 31.78
N LEU A 390 -15.02 9.28 31.75
CA LEU A 390 -15.17 10.08 32.97
C LEU A 390 -16.47 9.76 33.73
N ALA A 391 -17.56 9.48 33.03
CA ALA A 391 -18.84 9.13 33.66
C ALA A 391 -18.90 7.66 34.15
N ALA A 392 -18.10 6.78 33.55
CA ALA A 392 -18.19 5.33 33.76
C ALA A 392 -17.03 4.73 34.58
N HIS A 393 -15.89 5.43 34.71
CA HIS A 393 -14.65 4.87 35.27
C HIS A 393 -14.72 4.55 36.77
N SER A 394 -15.69 5.11 37.50
CA SER A 394 -15.97 4.75 38.89
C SER A 394 -16.84 3.48 39.02
N LYS A 395 -17.54 3.07 37.96
CA LYS A 395 -18.53 1.97 37.96
C LYS A 395 -18.11 0.78 37.09
N GLN A 396 -17.29 0.97 36.06
CA GLN A 396 -16.81 -0.11 35.19
C GLN A 396 -15.48 -0.68 35.70
N ASN A 397 -15.47 -1.99 35.94
CA ASN A 397 -14.28 -2.84 36.10
C ASN A 397 -13.23 -2.43 37.13
N GLY A 398 -13.56 -1.53 38.06
CA GLY A 398 -12.69 -1.17 39.17
C GLY A 398 -11.30 -0.77 38.70
N SER A 399 -11.18 0.23 37.81
CA SER A 399 -9.89 0.87 37.55
C SER A 399 -9.33 1.31 38.90
N LEU A 400 -8.40 0.51 39.43
CA LEU A 400 -7.81 0.77 40.72
C LEU A 400 -6.88 1.97 40.52
N GLY A 401 -6.71 2.83 41.51
CA GLY A 401 -5.80 3.98 41.39
C GLY A 401 -4.38 3.57 40.94
N LYS A 402 -3.99 2.31 41.16
CA LYS A 402 -2.74 1.71 40.69
C LYS A 402 -2.64 1.56 39.16
N ASP A 403 -3.75 1.40 38.45
CA ASP A 403 -3.82 1.21 37.00
C ASP A 403 -3.55 2.56 36.32
N CYS A 404 -4.10 3.65 36.87
CA CYS A 404 -3.81 5.02 36.45
C CYS A 404 -2.32 5.36 36.64
N ASN A 405 -1.70 4.87 37.72
CA ASN A 405 -0.29 5.13 38.04
C ASN A 405 0.71 4.49 37.08
N VAL A 406 0.26 3.59 36.19
CA VAL A 406 1.10 3.08 35.08
C VAL A 406 1.54 4.23 34.18
N CYS A 407 0.66 5.21 33.96
CA CYS A 407 0.89 6.38 33.11
C CYS A 407 0.94 7.70 33.92
N HIS A 408 -0.02 7.93 34.81
CA HIS A 408 -0.15 9.13 35.64
C HIS A 408 0.60 8.97 36.97
N LYS A 409 1.90 9.24 36.96
CA LYS A 409 2.73 9.13 38.18
C LYS A 409 2.62 10.33 39.12
N ASP A 410 2.11 11.45 38.62
CA ASP A 410 1.96 12.68 39.39
C ASP A 410 0.56 12.76 40.00
N ARG A 411 0.48 12.88 41.32
CA ARG A 411 -0.80 12.99 42.04
C ARG A 411 -1.56 14.27 41.69
N ARG A 412 -0.89 15.31 41.19
CA ARG A 412 -1.54 16.55 40.72
C ARG A 412 -2.51 16.27 39.56
N THR A 413 -2.15 15.36 38.66
CA THR A 413 -2.98 14.97 37.51
C THR A 413 -4.28 14.29 37.95
N CYS A 414 -4.28 13.59 39.09
CA CYS A 414 -5.51 13.03 39.66
C CYS A 414 -6.45 14.14 40.14
N GLN A 415 -5.90 15.16 40.81
CA GLN A 415 -6.69 16.25 41.39
C GLN A 415 -7.28 17.18 40.34
N GLU A 416 -6.63 17.31 39.19
CA GLU A 416 -7.15 18.11 38.08
C GLU A 416 -8.57 17.68 37.68
N CYS A 417 -8.85 16.38 37.61
CA CYS A 417 -10.19 15.88 37.30
C CYS A 417 -11.04 15.64 38.57
N HIS A 418 -10.48 15.08 39.64
CA HIS A 418 -11.27 14.71 40.83
C HIS A 418 -11.72 15.90 41.69
N HIS A 419 -11.09 17.07 41.59
CA HIS A 419 -11.54 18.30 42.24
C HIS A 419 -12.13 19.32 41.27
N GLN A 420 -12.29 18.99 39.98
CA GLN A 420 -12.76 19.92 38.94
C GLN A 420 -14.08 20.61 39.31
N ASP A 421 -15.06 19.83 39.76
CA ASP A 421 -16.42 20.32 40.07
C ASP A 421 -16.49 21.07 41.41
N VAL A 422 -15.43 21.00 42.22
CA VAL A 422 -15.33 21.68 43.52
C VAL A 422 -14.25 22.77 43.53
N ARG A 423 -13.69 23.14 42.37
CA ARG A 423 -12.66 24.19 42.29
C ARG A 423 -13.17 25.55 42.76
N SER A 424 -14.45 25.85 42.55
CA SER A 424 -15.03 27.16 42.86
C SER A 424 -16.13 27.12 43.93
N VAL A 425 -16.37 25.96 44.53
CA VAL A 425 -17.40 25.82 45.57
C VAL A 425 -16.90 26.37 46.90
N GLU A 426 -17.82 26.85 47.72
CA GLU A 426 -17.51 27.28 49.06
C GLU A 426 -16.93 26.12 49.87
N LEU A 427 -15.82 26.36 50.58
CA LEU A 427 -15.12 25.38 51.42
C LEU A 427 -15.89 25.15 52.73
N VAL A 428 -17.12 24.65 52.59
CA VAL A 428 -17.99 24.25 53.71
C VAL A 428 -18.15 22.74 53.74
N ARG A 429 -18.39 22.20 54.93
CA ARG A 429 -18.45 20.77 55.23
C ARG A 429 -19.35 20.02 54.24
N GLU A 430 -20.52 20.56 53.94
CA GLU A 430 -21.58 19.95 53.13
C GLU A 430 -21.14 19.64 51.70
N ASN A 431 -20.24 20.46 51.14
CA ASN A 431 -19.74 20.30 49.78
C ASN A 431 -18.68 19.20 49.70
N CYS A 432 -17.85 19.04 50.74
CA CYS A 432 -16.72 18.12 50.74
C CYS A 432 -17.08 16.72 51.27
N VAL A 433 -17.95 16.60 52.28
CA VAL A 433 -18.29 15.30 52.90
C VAL A 433 -19.08 14.36 51.99
N LYS A 434 -19.62 14.86 50.88
CA LYS A 434 -20.29 14.02 49.86
C LYS A 434 -19.30 13.08 49.17
N CYS A 435 -18.07 13.56 48.96
CA CYS A 435 -16.99 12.80 48.32
C CYS A 435 -15.96 12.28 49.33
N HIS A 436 -15.79 12.96 50.47
CA HIS A 436 -14.85 12.62 51.55
C HIS A 436 -15.58 12.41 52.88
N PRO A 437 -16.28 11.28 53.07
CA PRO A 437 -17.08 11.04 54.28
C PRO A 437 -16.22 11.05 55.55
N GLU A 438 -14.91 10.79 55.47
CA GLU A 438 -14.00 10.86 56.62
C GLU A 438 -13.94 12.26 57.23
N MET A 439 -14.20 13.32 56.46
CA MET A 439 -14.24 14.70 56.96
C MET A 439 -15.39 14.98 57.95
N ARG A 440 -16.32 14.02 58.15
CA ARG A 440 -17.33 14.08 59.23
C ARG A 440 -16.78 13.68 60.60
N THR A 441 -15.57 13.14 60.65
CA THR A 441 -14.99 12.60 61.88
C THR A 441 -14.65 13.71 62.86
N GLU A 442 -15.14 13.58 64.11
CA GLU A 442 -14.81 14.49 65.21
C GLU A 442 -14.09 13.72 66.35
N PRO A 443 -13.02 14.29 66.94
CA PRO A 443 -12.30 15.46 66.47
C PRO A 443 -11.59 15.17 65.13
N ALA A 444 -11.44 16.20 64.29
CA ALA A 444 -10.80 16.10 62.98
C ALA A 444 -9.35 15.53 63.04
N THR A 445 -8.68 15.58 64.19
CA THR A 445 -7.38 14.95 64.45
C THR A 445 -7.40 13.42 64.31
N LYS A 446 -8.57 12.77 64.26
CA LYS A 446 -8.71 11.33 64.01
C LYS A 446 -8.66 10.96 62.52
N ILE A 447 -8.65 11.94 61.61
CA ILE A 447 -8.58 11.71 60.17
C ILE A 447 -7.14 11.39 59.79
N LYS A 448 -6.89 10.18 59.25
CA LYS A 448 -5.53 9.72 58.90
C LYS A 448 -4.91 10.46 57.71
N ASN A 449 -5.73 10.99 56.82
CA ASN A 449 -5.26 11.74 55.66
C ASN A 449 -5.05 13.21 56.08
N ALA A 450 -3.79 13.63 56.21
CA ALA A 450 -3.45 14.96 56.70
C ALA A 450 -4.14 16.10 55.93
N PRO A 451 -4.10 16.17 54.57
CA PRO A 451 -4.88 17.18 53.82
C PRO A 451 -6.39 17.19 54.12
N LEU A 452 -7.03 16.04 54.35
CA LEU A 452 -8.46 16.01 54.70
C LEU A 452 -8.70 16.47 56.14
N ALA A 453 -7.79 16.14 57.06
CA ALA A 453 -7.83 16.59 58.44
C ALA A 453 -7.71 18.13 58.53
N GLU A 454 -6.78 18.71 57.78
CA GLU A 454 -6.55 20.16 57.72
C GLU A 454 -7.76 20.94 57.20
N HIS A 455 -8.47 20.44 56.18
CA HIS A 455 -9.71 21.09 55.76
C HIS A 455 -10.83 20.91 56.79
N ALA A 456 -10.95 19.72 57.39
CA ALA A 456 -12.03 19.42 58.34
C ALA A 456 -11.97 20.24 59.65
N VAL A 457 -10.78 20.66 60.10
CA VAL A 457 -10.66 21.51 61.30
C VAL A 457 -11.24 22.91 61.10
N HIS A 458 -11.28 23.41 59.85
CA HIS A 458 -11.79 24.75 59.52
C HIS A 458 -13.31 24.81 59.34
N PHE A 459 -14.00 23.67 59.30
CA PHE A 459 -15.46 23.66 59.20
C PHE A 459 -16.11 23.97 60.56
N ASP A 460 -16.97 25.00 60.57
CA ASP A 460 -17.80 25.42 61.71
C ASP A 460 -17.02 25.85 62.97
N VAL A 461 -15.86 26.49 62.81
CA VAL A 461 -14.96 26.84 63.94
C VAL A 461 -15.65 27.66 65.03
N ALA A 462 -16.39 28.72 64.68
CA ALA A 462 -17.16 29.50 65.66
C ALA A 462 -18.13 28.64 66.48
N LYS A 463 -18.85 27.74 65.81
CA LYS A 463 -19.82 26.84 66.47
C LYS A 463 -19.13 25.84 67.38
N LYS A 464 -17.97 25.32 66.97
CA LYS A 464 -17.16 24.37 67.76
C LYS A 464 -16.52 25.03 68.98
N LYS A 465 -16.05 26.27 68.87
CA LYS A 465 -15.43 27.03 69.98
C LYS A 465 -16.46 27.63 70.93
N GLY A 466 -17.66 27.95 70.45
CA GLY A 466 -18.75 28.54 71.25
C GLY A 466 -18.45 29.97 71.77
N LYS A 467 -17.38 30.60 71.29
CA LYS A 467 -16.92 31.95 71.63
C LYS A 467 -16.16 32.57 70.45
N PRO A 468 -16.03 33.91 70.36
CA PRO A 468 -15.13 34.55 69.41
C PRO A 468 -13.70 34.03 69.57
N TYR A 469 -12.96 33.91 68.46
CA TYR A 469 -11.61 33.35 68.41
C TYR A 469 -10.71 34.23 67.54
N LEU A 470 -9.40 34.22 67.83
CA LEU A 470 -8.39 34.93 67.05
C LEU A 470 -7.56 33.97 66.18
N CYS A 471 -7.06 34.47 65.05
CA CYS A 471 -6.22 33.67 64.14
C CYS A 471 -4.96 33.12 64.83
N SER A 472 -4.35 33.89 65.75
CA SER A 472 -3.20 33.48 66.55
C SER A 472 -3.46 32.29 67.47
N GLU A 473 -4.72 32.01 67.83
CA GLU A 473 -5.04 30.85 68.67
C GLU A 473 -4.83 29.53 67.92
N CYS A 474 -4.79 29.56 66.58
CA CYS A 474 -4.77 28.36 65.74
C CYS A 474 -3.68 28.40 64.64
N HIS A 475 -3.16 29.56 64.25
CA HIS A 475 -2.16 29.71 63.18
C HIS A 475 -0.90 30.45 63.63
N VAL A 476 0.26 30.02 63.13
CA VAL A 476 1.56 30.65 63.44
C VAL A 476 1.69 31.94 62.63
N GLY A 477 2.05 33.05 63.29
CA GLY A 477 2.45 34.29 62.62
C GLY A 477 1.38 35.38 62.47
N PHE A 478 0.21 35.26 63.12
CA PHE A 478 -0.85 36.29 63.10
C PHE A 478 -1.02 37.01 64.45
N GLY A 479 -0.06 37.86 64.83
CA GLY A 479 -0.11 38.72 66.01
C GLY A 479 1.11 39.63 66.10
N PHE A 480 0.94 40.90 66.46
CA PHE A 480 2.02 41.92 66.43
C PHE A 480 3.06 41.80 67.55
N SER A 481 2.95 40.83 68.46
CA SER A 481 3.87 40.72 69.60
C SER A 481 3.82 39.31 70.14
N GLU A 482 4.82 38.49 69.79
CA GLU A 482 5.39 37.36 70.56
C GLU A 482 5.84 36.23 69.64
N VAL A 483 7.14 35.92 69.73
CA VAL A 483 7.77 34.74 69.12
C VAL A 483 7.18 33.49 69.76
N HIS A 484 6.40 32.71 69.01
CA HIS A 484 5.83 31.46 69.50
C HIS A 484 6.57 30.25 68.91
N VAL A 485 7.03 29.38 69.83
CA VAL A 485 7.78 28.15 69.60
C VAL A 485 6.85 27.04 69.09
N THR A 486 7.37 26.23 68.17
CA THR A 486 6.72 25.09 67.52
C THR A 486 6.39 23.95 68.50
N SER A 487 5.11 23.58 68.62
CA SER A 487 4.69 22.30 69.23
C SER A 487 4.27 21.34 68.12
N GLN A 488 4.87 20.14 68.10
CA GLN A 488 4.72 19.14 67.04
C GLN A 488 3.43 18.31 67.07
N LEU A 489 2.54 18.47 68.06
CA LEU A 489 1.33 17.63 68.16
C LEU A 489 0.01 18.37 68.50
N SER A 490 0.04 19.67 68.81
CA SER A 490 -1.19 20.48 68.97
C SER A 490 -0.93 22.01 68.95
N GLY A 491 0.17 22.45 68.35
CA GLY A 491 0.50 23.89 68.23
C GLY A 491 -0.18 24.56 67.03
N PRO A 492 -0.15 25.91 66.95
CA PRO A 492 -0.68 26.63 65.80
C PRO A 492 -0.08 26.12 64.47
N HIS A 493 -0.89 26.06 63.41
CA HIS A 493 -0.49 25.52 62.09
C HIS A 493 0.20 26.56 61.19
N ASP A 494 1.16 26.14 60.38
CA ASP A 494 1.91 27.00 59.44
C ASP A 494 1.15 27.19 58.12
N LEU A 495 0.71 28.42 57.88
CA LEU A 495 -0.09 28.80 56.72
C LEU A 495 0.67 28.74 55.39
N ARG A 496 2.01 28.67 55.42
CA ARG A 496 2.82 28.55 54.19
C ARG A 496 2.49 27.28 53.41
N ALA A 497 2.18 26.19 54.12
CA ALA A 497 1.77 24.92 53.51
C ALA A 497 0.46 25.05 52.71
N CYS A 498 -0.43 25.96 53.09
CA CYS A 498 -1.68 26.21 52.36
C CYS A 498 -1.41 26.91 51.02
N TYR A 499 -0.43 27.82 50.98
CA TYR A 499 -0.05 28.56 49.78
C TYR A 499 0.76 27.73 48.78
N ASP A 500 1.30 26.57 49.18
CA ASP A 500 1.90 25.61 48.24
C ASP A 500 0.87 25.04 47.24
N CYS A 501 -0.42 25.13 47.58
CA CYS A 501 -1.52 24.72 46.72
C CYS A 501 -2.42 25.90 46.31
N HIS A 502 -2.87 26.72 47.26
CA HIS A 502 -3.81 27.82 47.02
C HIS A 502 -3.11 29.10 46.56
N GLY A 503 -3.34 29.48 45.30
CA GLY A 503 -2.68 30.62 44.66
C GLY A 503 -1.34 30.31 43.99
N ALA A 504 -0.75 29.13 44.26
CA ALA A 504 0.46 28.68 43.60
C ALA A 504 0.20 28.27 42.14
N LEU A 505 1.22 28.43 41.30
CA LEU A 505 1.22 27.97 39.92
C LEU A 505 1.97 26.65 39.80
N ASP A 506 1.49 25.77 38.93
CA ASP A 506 2.17 24.54 38.56
C ASP A 506 3.34 24.81 37.61
N VAL A 507 4.03 23.74 37.19
CA VAL A 507 5.18 23.81 36.27
C VAL A 507 4.82 24.35 34.88
N ASN A 508 3.54 24.41 34.54
CA ASN A 508 3.01 24.94 33.28
C ASN A 508 2.43 26.35 33.43
N ARG A 509 2.62 27.00 34.59
CA ARG A 509 2.06 28.31 34.95
C ARG A 509 0.53 28.34 35.05
N LEU A 510 -0.09 27.19 35.33
CA LEU A 510 -1.52 27.09 35.63
C LEU A 510 -1.74 27.09 37.14
N GLN A 511 -2.79 27.76 37.60
CA GLN A 511 -3.09 27.86 39.03
C GLN A 511 -3.51 26.49 39.60
N ILE A 512 -2.81 26.05 40.65
CA ILE A 512 -2.99 24.74 41.30
C ILE A 512 -4.34 24.68 42.03
N ALA A 513 -4.61 25.67 42.89
CA ALA A 513 -5.91 25.88 43.51
C ALA A 513 -6.23 27.39 43.61
N PRO A 514 -7.52 27.78 43.53
CA PRO A 514 -7.93 29.18 43.60
C PRO A 514 -7.71 29.80 44.99
N TRP A 515 -7.97 31.12 45.07
CA TRP A 515 -7.92 31.94 46.30
C TRP A 515 -6.50 32.16 46.85
N PRO A 516 -5.67 32.98 46.17
CA PRO A 516 -4.37 33.35 46.71
C PRO A 516 -4.49 34.27 47.93
N GLY A 517 -3.54 34.15 48.86
CA GLY A 517 -3.39 35.09 49.96
C GLY A 517 -4.60 35.17 50.90
N SER A 518 -4.98 36.38 51.31
CA SER A 518 -6.05 36.60 52.29
C SER A 518 -7.45 36.20 51.82
N GLU A 519 -7.66 36.00 50.51
CA GLU A 519 -8.94 35.51 49.99
C GLU A 519 -9.23 34.08 50.46
N LEU A 520 -8.21 33.21 50.59
CA LEU A 520 -8.38 31.87 51.15
C LEU A 520 -8.97 31.92 52.56
N CYS A 521 -8.45 32.84 53.38
CA CYS A 521 -8.86 32.98 54.77
C CYS A 521 -10.35 33.31 54.89
N ARG A 522 -10.86 34.19 54.02
CA ARG A 522 -12.29 34.57 53.97
C ARG A 522 -13.19 33.42 53.53
N ARG A 523 -12.68 32.48 52.74
CA ARG A 523 -13.43 31.30 52.29
C ARG A 523 -13.49 30.21 53.35
N CYS A 524 -12.46 30.08 54.18
CA CYS A 524 -12.43 29.13 55.29
C CYS A 524 -13.13 29.66 56.56
N HIS A 525 -13.07 30.98 56.79
CA HIS A 525 -13.64 31.65 57.97
C HIS A 525 -14.67 32.70 57.57
N THR A 526 -15.79 32.24 57.02
CA THR A 526 -16.90 33.12 56.59
C THR A 526 -17.59 33.82 57.77
N ASP A 527 -17.40 33.30 58.97
CA ASP A 527 -17.85 33.84 60.26
C ASP A 527 -16.96 34.98 60.79
N LEU A 528 -15.72 35.08 60.33
CA LEU A 528 -14.82 36.18 60.67
C LEU A 528 -15.03 37.34 59.68
N LYS A 529 -15.24 38.56 60.20
CA LYS A 529 -15.25 39.79 59.39
C LYS A 529 -13.82 40.26 59.12
N ILE A 530 -13.11 39.56 58.23
CA ILE A 530 -11.69 39.78 57.83
C ILE A 530 -11.56 40.35 56.41
#